data_AF-A0A935SUD9-F1
#
_entry.id   AF-A0A935SUD9-F1
#
_cell.length_a   1.000
_cell.length_b   1.000
_cell.length_c   1.000
_cell.angle_alpha   90.00
_cell.angle_beta   90.00
_cell.angle_gamma   90.00
#
_symmetry.space_group_name_H-M   'P 1'
#
loop_
_entity.id
_entity.type
_entity.pdbx_description
1 polymer ?
#
loop_
_entity_poly.entity_id
_entity_poly.type
_entity_poly.pdbx_seq_one_letter_code
_entity_poly.pdbx_strand_id
1 'polypeptide(L)'
;MILMWNARTKSELIIEVWEKLDCENVGRAEIEAIETAVASHFGRSAVDSPMALARLLADEGAELRHAEIMELFVIRSSNRPYDAALRSITKLESLRSALSTIRDLENLRKKYRKDGDKDGLRELRETARRGKNEVDEIAASKKTEAVERQVAMEITQWLSLWLQTPELFESWIAIRQDTPEFKELFGDIRPEL
;
A
#
# COMPACT_ATOMS: atom_id res chain seq x y z
N MET A 1 13.20 32.58 -11.97
CA MET A 1 13.97 31.91 -13.04
C MET A 1 13.52 30.46 -13.07
N ILE A 2 12.79 30.06 -14.11
CA ILE A 2 12.31 28.67 -14.23
C ILE A 2 13.53 27.86 -14.68
N LEU A 3 14.03 26.96 -13.82
CA LEU A 3 15.04 25.98 -14.25
C LEU A 3 14.40 25.11 -15.34
N MET A 4 14.84 25.28 -16.58
CA MET A 4 14.51 24.36 -17.66
C MET A 4 15.39 23.13 -17.52
N TRP A 5 14.74 21.99 -17.24
CA TRP A 5 15.35 20.66 -17.24
C TRP A 5 15.26 20.08 -18.65
N ASN A 6 16.30 19.36 -19.08
CA ASN A 6 16.35 18.78 -20.43
C ASN A 6 15.91 17.30 -20.46
N ALA A 7 15.83 16.67 -19.29
CA ALA A 7 15.37 15.29 -19.12
C ALA A 7 14.00 15.01 -19.76
N ARG A 8 13.92 13.88 -20.47
CA ARG A 8 12.68 13.39 -21.10
C ARG A 8 11.99 12.34 -20.25
N THR A 9 12.75 11.68 -19.38
CA THR A 9 12.23 10.69 -18.44
C THR A 9 12.43 11.15 -16.99
N LYS A 10 11.66 10.55 -16.08
CA LYS A 10 11.79 10.82 -14.64
C LYS A 10 13.18 10.45 -14.12
N SER A 11 13.72 9.31 -14.54
CA SER A 11 15.05 8.86 -14.12
C SER A 11 16.14 9.82 -14.59
N GLU A 12 16.08 10.26 -15.86
CA GLU A 12 16.99 11.29 -16.38
C GLU A 12 16.89 12.58 -15.57
N LEU A 13 15.69 13.00 -15.16
CA LEU A 13 15.53 14.22 -14.37
C LEU A 13 16.13 14.07 -12.97
N ILE A 14 15.96 12.91 -12.33
CA ILE A 14 16.54 12.62 -11.02
C ILE A 14 18.06 12.74 -11.08
N ILE A 15 18.69 12.15 -12.11
CA ILE A 15 20.13 12.19 -12.33
C ILE A 15 20.58 13.63 -12.68
N GLU A 16 19.89 14.31 -13.61
CA GLU A 16 20.22 15.69 -14.01
C GLU A 16 20.17 16.67 -12.83
N VAL A 17 19.19 16.50 -11.92
CA VAL A 17 19.09 17.33 -10.72
C VAL A 17 20.24 17.01 -9.77
N TRP A 18 20.56 15.74 -9.55
CA TRP A 18 21.68 15.32 -8.71
C TRP A 18 23.02 15.85 -9.22
N GLU A 19 23.30 15.73 -10.52
CA GLU A 19 24.51 16.27 -11.14
C GLU A 19 24.61 17.79 -10.97
N LYS A 20 23.49 18.53 -11.07
CA LYS A 20 23.48 19.99 -10.84
C LYS A 20 23.62 20.39 -9.37
N LEU A 21 23.29 19.50 -8.43
CA LEU A 21 23.55 19.73 -7.01
C LEU A 21 25.04 19.58 -6.67
N ASP A 22 25.83 18.98 -7.58
CA ASP A 22 27.29 18.83 -7.48
C ASP A 22 27.72 18.19 -6.15
N CYS A 23 27.05 17.10 -5.78
CA CYS A 23 27.25 16.41 -4.50
C CYS A 23 27.47 14.91 -4.68
N GLU A 24 28.58 14.38 -4.15
CA GLU A 24 28.84 12.93 -4.16
C GLU A 24 28.05 12.20 -3.05
N ASN A 25 27.79 12.90 -1.94
CA ASN A 25 27.09 12.37 -0.78
C ASN A 25 25.64 12.89 -0.73
N VAL A 26 24.68 11.98 -0.86
CA VAL A 26 23.24 12.25 -0.93
C VAL A 26 22.56 11.88 0.40
N GLY A 27 21.81 12.81 0.98
CA GLY A 27 21.01 12.59 2.17
C GLY A 27 19.67 13.31 2.07
N ARG A 28 19.14 13.80 3.20
CA ARG A 28 17.77 14.34 3.24
C ARG A 28 17.58 15.50 2.25
N ALA A 29 18.44 16.52 2.33
CA ALA A 29 18.26 17.76 1.59
C ALA A 29 18.29 17.54 0.06
N GLU A 30 19.18 16.66 -0.42
CA GLU A 30 19.32 16.35 -1.83
C GLU A 30 18.11 15.58 -2.35
N ILE A 31 17.62 14.60 -1.58
CA ILE A 31 16.38 13.89 -1.90
C ILE A 31 15.21 14.86 -2.00
N GLU A 32 15.06 15.79 -1.05
CA GLU A 32 13.96 16.79 -1.09
C GLU A 32 14.06 17.75 -2.29
N ALA A 33 15.26 18.13 -2.68
CA ALA A 33 15.50 18.96 -3.86
C ALA A 33 15.12 18.22 -5.16
N ILE A 34 15.51 16.94 -5.28
CA ILE A 34 15.16 16.08 -6.40
C ILE A 34 13.63 15.89 -6.47
N GLU A 35 12.99 15.58 -5.36
CA GLU A 35 11.53 15.45 -5.28
C GLU A 35 10.82 16.73 -5.73
N THR A 36 11.33 17.89 -5.33
CA THR A 36 10.78 19.19 -5.72
C THR A 36 10.88 19.42 -7.23
N ALA A 37 12.03 19.07 -7.84
CA ALA A 37 12.24 19.18 -9.27
C ALA A 37 11.33 18.21 -10.04
N VAL A 38 11.24 16.95 -9.63
CA VAL A 38 10.36 15.93 -10.22
C VAL A 38 8.89 16.35 -10.10
N ALA A 39 8.46 16.83 -8.92
CA ALA A 39 7.11 17.31 -8.71
C ALA A 39 6.77 18.51 -9.61
N SER A 40 7.73 19.41 -9.82
CA SER A 40 7.54 20.60 -10.64
C SER A 40 7.47 20.28 -12.14
N HIS A 41 8.21 19.26 -12.60
CA HIS A 41 8.29 18.91 -14.02
C HIS A 41 7.27 17.85 -14.45
N PHE A 42 7.04 16.81 -13.64
CA PHE A 42 6.16 15.68 -13.94
C PHE A 42 4.92 15.60 -13.04
N GLY A 43 4.77 16.52 -12.09
CA GLY A 43 3.69 16.54 -11.12
C GLY A 43 3.99 15.73 -9.85
N ARG A 44 3.37 16.11 -8.72
CA ARG A 44 3.58 15.44 -7.41
C ARG A 44 3.38 13.93 -7.44
N SER A 45 2.45 13.46 -8.28
CA SER A 45 2.12 12.03 -8.39
C SER A 45 3.21 11.17 -9.06
N ALA A 46 4.24 11.82 -9.63
CA ALA A 46 5.39 11.18 -10.26
C ALA A 46 6.58 11.04 -9.30
N VAL A 47 6.52 11.64 -8.11
CA VAL A 47 7.59 11.60 -7.11
C VAL A 47 7.63 10.22 -6.47
N ASP A 48 8.78 9.55 -6.56
CA ASP A 48 9.00 8.25 -5.91
C ASP A 48 9.30 8.41 -4.41
N SER A 49 9.31 7.29 -3.68
CA SER A 49 9.68 7.32 -2.26
C SER A 49 11.16 7.70 -2.08
N PRO A 50 11.55 8.28 -0.92
CA PRO A 50 12.95 8.56 -0.60
C PRO A 50 13.89 7.35 -0.80
N MET A 51 13.41 6.14 -0.48
CA MET A 51 14.19 4.90 -0.66
C MET A 51 14.39 4.53 -2.13
N ALA A 52 13.38 4.74 -2.98
CA ALA A 52 13.48 4.45 -4.41
C ALA A 52 14.41 5.44 -5.12
N LEU A 53 14.34 6.73 -4.75
CA LEU A 53 15.26 7.76 -5.24
C LEU A 53 16.70 7.46 -4.80
N ALA A 54 16.90 7.14 -3.53
CA ALA A 54 18.22 6.81 -3.00
C ALA A 54 18.83 5.59 -3.70
N ARG A 55 18.03 4.54 -3.98
CA ARG A 55 18.49 3.37 -4.72
C ARG A 55 18.94 3.73 -6.13
N LEU A 56 18.13 4.51 -6.86
CA LEU A 56 18.48 4.94 -8.22
C LEU A 56 19.80 5.70 -8.22
N LEU A 57 19.98 6.64 -7.29
CA LEU A 57 21.21 7.43 -7.19
C LEU A 57 22.42 6.56 -6.81
N ALA A 58 22.26 5.58 -5.92
CA ALA A 58 23.32 4.64 -5.58
C ALA A 58 23.70 3.72 -6.76
N ASP A 59 22.73 3.29 -7.56
CA ASP A 59 22.98 2.51 -8.78
C ASP A 59 23.81 3.33 -9.80
N GLU A 60 23.69 4.67 -9.79
CA GLU A 60 24.49 5.62 -10.58
C GLU A 60 25.78 6.09 -9.88
N GLY A 61 26.08 5.57 -8.69
CA GLY A 61 27.35 5.80 -7.98
C GLY A 61 27.33 6.83 -6.86
N ALA A 62 26.17 7.36 -6.47
CA ALA A 62 26.07 8.28 -5.32
C ALA A 62 26.33 7.56 -3.98
N GLU A 63 27.07 8.21 -3.09
CA GLU A 63 27.20 7.76 -1.70
C GLU A 63 25.99 8.21 -0.89
N LEU A 64 25.44 7.32 -0.05
CA LEU A 64 24.18 7.59 0.66
C LEU A 64 24.40 7.83 2.16
N ARG A 65 23.85 8.94 2.67
CA ARG A 65 23.65 9.18 4.10
C ARG A 65 22.42 8.42 4.58
N HIS A 66 22.54 7.09 4.66
CA HIS A 66 21.44 6.16 4.93
C HIS A 66 20.59 6.55 6.15
N ALA A 67 21.21 7.01 7.25
CA ALA A 67 20.48 7.42 8.45
C ALA A 67 19.48 8.55 8.17
N GLU A 68 19.89 9.59 7.44
CA GLU A 68 19.03 10.73 7.11
C GLU A 68 17.88 10.35 6.17
N ILE A 69 18.17 9.51 5.17
CA ILE A 69 17.18 9.06 4.20
C ILE A 69 16.18 8.11 4.86
N MET A 70 16.64 7.22 5.75
CA MET A 70 15.78 6.35 6.55
C MET A 70 14.90 7.17 7.49
N GLU A 71 15.45 8.16 8.18
CA GLU A 71 14.68 9.05 9.05
C GLU A 71 13.62 9.83 8.26
N LEU A 72 13.99 10.37 7.09
CA LEU A 72 13.05 11.04 6.18
C LEU A 72 11.91 10.10 5.75
N PHE A 73 12.26 8.87 5.39
CA PHE A 73 11.28 7.84 5.04
C PHE A 73 10.36 7.49 6.20
N VAL A 74 10.90 7.32 7.41
CA VAL A 74 10.11 7.02 8.62
C VAL A 74 9.19 8.18 8.96
N ILE A 75 9.71 9.42 9.06
CA ILE A 75 8.90 10.62 9.34
C ILE A 75 7.73 10.70 8.36
N ARG A 76 7.97 10.54 7.06
CA ARG A 76 6.93 10.65 6.03
C ARG A 76 6.02 9.44 5.90
N SER A 77 6.45 8.28 6.41
CA SER A 77 5.61 7.09 6.50
C SER A 77 4.74 7.12 7.76
N SER A 78 5.24 7.71 8.85
CA SER A 78 4.54 7.85 10.13
C SER A 78 3.62 9.08 10.21
N ASN A 79 3.87 10.14 9.44
CA ASN A 79 3.00 11.33 9.38
C ASN A 79 1.82 11.19 8.41
N ARG A 80 1.45 9.97 7.99
CA ARG A 80 0.39 9.81 6.99
C ARG A 80 -0.99 10.00 7.64
N PRO A 81 -1.85 10.89 7.14
CA PRO A 81 -3.21 11.07 7.66
C PRO A 81 -4.09 9.81 7.54
N TYR A 82 -3.66 8.83 6.73
CA TYR A 82 -4.35 7.56 6.53
C TYR A 82 -4.22 6.60 7.71
N ASP A 83 -3.15 6.73 8.48
CA ASP A 83 -2.73 5.73 9.48
C ASP A 83 -3.79 5.53 10.58
N ALA A 84 -4.48 6.60 10.99
CA ALA A 84 -5.59 6.51 11.94
C ALA A 84 -6.83 5.80 11.35
N ALA A 85 -7.17 6.11 10.10
CA ALA A 85 -8.32 5.50 9.41
C ALA A 85 -8.06 4.04 9.04
N LEU A 86 -6.83 3.68 8.68
CA LEU A 86 -6.45 2.31 8.31
C LEU A 86 -6.26 1.42 9.54
N ARG A 87 -5.71 1.94 10.64
CA ARG A 87 -5.56 1.19 11.89
C ARG A 87 -6.90 0.74 12.50
N SER A 88 -7.96 1.52 12.33
CA SER A 88 -9.28 1.17 12.88
C SER A 88 -10.01 0.08 12.08
N ILE A 89 -9.58 -0.19 10.84
CA ILE A 89 -10.29 -1.04 9.89
C ILE A 89 -9.88 -2.52 10.00
N THR A 90 -8.69 -2.85 10.50
CA THR A 90 -8.19 -4.23 10.43
C THR A 90 -8.74 -5.12 11.55
N LYS A 91 -9.95 -5.66 11.35
CA LYS A 91 -10.53 -6.71 12.21
C LYS A 91 -10.76 -7.97 11.38
N LEU A 92 -9.89 -8.96 11.55
CA LEU A 92 -9.84 -10.17 10.72
C LEU A 92 -10.05 -11.48 11.52
N GLU A 93 -10.63 -11.37 12.72
CA GLU A 93 -10.86 -12.52 13.63
C GLU A 93 -12.03 -13.41 13.22
N SER A 94 -12.96 -12.92 12.39
CA SER A 94 -14.15 -13.66 11.96
C SER A 94 -14.53 -13.30 10.53
N LEU A 95 -15.29 -14.17 9.86
CA LEU A 95 -15.79 -13.89 8.51
C LEU A 95 -16.69 -12.64 8.48
N ARG A 96 -17.51 -12.40 9.50
CA ARG A 96 -18.37 -11.22 9.56
C ARG A 96 -17.56 -9.92 9.67
N SER A 97 -16.60 -9.89 10.59
CA SER A 97 -15.72 -8.72 10.75
C SER A 97 -14.82 -8.52 9.54
N ALA A 98 -14.28 -9.59 8.95
CA ALA A 98 -13.48 -9.52 7.74
C ALA A 98 -14.26 -8.96 6.55
N LEU A 99 -15.53 -9.36 6.36
CA LEU A 99 -16.37 -8.82 5.31
C LEU A 99 -16.61 -7.31 5.48
N SER A 100 -16.89 -6.87 6.71
CA SER A 100 -17.01 -5.44 7.03
C SER A 100 -15.71 -4.70 6.74
N THR A 101 -14.59 -5.23 7.21
CA THR A 101 -13.24 -4.70 6.98
C THR A 101 -12.96 -4.49 5.49
N ILE A 102 -13.24 -5.49 4.65
CA ILE A 102 -12.99 -5.40 3.20
C ILE A 102 -13.89 -4.35 2.53
N ARG A 103 -15.14 -4.20 3.00
CA ARG A 103 -16.05 -3.14 2.53
C ARG A 103 -15.56 -1.74 2.91
N ASP A 104 -15.03 -1.59 4.12
CA ASP A 104 -14.44 -0.33 4.56
C ASP A 104 -13.18 0.01 3.75
N LEU A 105 -12.34 -0.99 3.45
CA LEU A 105 -11.22 -0.85 2.52
C LEU A 105 -11.70 -0.40 1.13
N GLU A 106 -12.76 -0.99 0.59
CA GLU A 106 -13.32 -0.60 -0.71
C GLU A 106 -13.87 0.84 -0.71
N ASN A 107 -14.53 1.26 0.37
CA ASN A 107 -15.01 2.63 0.52
C ASN A 107 -13.85 3.64 0.52
N LEU A 108 -12.77 3.35 1.25
CA LEU A 108 -11.54 4.16 1.20
C LEU A 108 -10.90 4.15 -0.19
N ARG A 109 -10.85 2.99 -0.86
CA ARG A 109 -10.32 2.88 -2.23
C ARG A 109 -11.06 3.81 -3.19
N LYS A 110 -12.40 3.78 -3.15
CA LYS A 110 -13.25 4.65 -3.96
C LYS A 110 -13.01 6.13 -3.65
N LYS A 111 -12.87 6.48 -2.37
CA LYS A 111 -12.56 7.85 -1.92
C LYS A 111 -11.20 8.32 -2.46
N TYR A 112 -10.12 7.59 -2.18
CA TYR A 112 -8.77 7.96 -2.66
C TYR A 112 -8.70 8.01 -4.19
N ARG A 113 -9.38 7.10 -4.90
CA ARG A 113 -9.48 7.14 -6.37
C ARG A 113 -10.20 8.38 -6.86
N LYS A 114 -11.33 8.76 -6.22
CA LYS A 114 -12.08 9.98 -6.55
C LYS A 114 -11.24 11.24 -6.33
N ASP A 115 -10.45 11.25 -5.26
CA ASP A 115 -9.61 12.38 -4.86
C ASP A 115 -8.27 12.43 -5.63
N GLY A 116 -8.00 11.46 -6.51
CA GLY A 116 -6.73 11.34 -7.24
C GLY A 116 -5.53 11.00 -6.35
N ASP A 117 -5.79 10.48 -5.15
CA ASP A 117 -4.82 10.27 -4.09
C ASP A 117 -4.06 8.94 -4.27
N LYS A 118 -2.94 9.00 -5.00
CA LYS A 118 -2.11 7.83 -5.28
C LYS A 118 -1.41 7.27 -4.03
N ASP A 119 -1.08 8.12 -3.07
CA ASP A 119 -0.38 7.71 -1.84
C ASP A 119 -1.34 6.99 -0.89
N GLY A 120 -2.57 7.51 -0.74
CA GLY A 120 -3.64 6.83 0.00
C GLY A 120 -3.98 5.47 -0.61
N LEU A 121 -4.04 5.37 -1.94
CA LEU A 121 -4.25 4.09 -2.63
C LEU A 121 -3.11 3.09 -2.39
N ARG A 122 -1.85 3.55 -2.39
CA ARG A 122 -0.68 2.71 -2.09
C ARG A 122 -0.75 2.18 -0.66
N GLU A 123 -1.00 3.04 0.32
CA GLU A 123 -1.08 2.63 1.73
C GLU A 123 -2.23 1.71 2.04
N LEU A 124 -3.38 1.94 1.42
CA LEU A 124 -4.53 1.06 1.53
C LEU A 124 -4.17 -0.36 1.05
N ARG A 125 -3.46 -0.45 -0.08
CA ARG A 125 -3.03 -1.74 -0.64
C ARG A 125 -2.01 -2.44 0.24
N GLU A 126 -1.04 -1.71 0.78
CA GLU A 126 -0.05 -2.27 1.72
C GLU A 126 -0.69 -2.73 3.03
N THR A 127 -1.68 -1.99 3.55
CA THR A 127 -2.42 -2.38 4.75
C THR A 127 -3.20 -3.68 4.52
N ALA A 128 -3.90 -3.79 3.39
CA ALA A 128 -4.60 -5.03 3.04
C ALA A 128 -3.63 -6.21 2.84
N ARG A 129 -2.43 -5.98 2.29
CA ARG A 129 -1.38 -7.01 2.18
C ARG A 129 -0.86 -7.47 3.54
N ARG A 130 -0.60 -6.55 4.47
CA ARG A 130 -0.18 -6.89 5.84
C ARG A 130 -1.24 -7.74 6.54
N GLY A 131 -2.50 -7.29 6.53
CA GLY A 131 -3.61 -8.05 7.13
C GLY A 131 -3.78 -9.43 6.47
N LYS A 132 -3.61 -9.53 5.15
CA LYS A 132 -3.62 -10.84 4.47
C LYS A 132 -2.49 -11.74 4.96
N ASN A 133 -1.27 -11.24 5.06
CA ASN A 133 -0.11 -12.04 5.50
C ASN A 133 -0.30 -12.56 6.94
N GLU A 134 -0.81 -11.71 7.84
CA GLU A 134 -1.11 -12.10 9.22
C GLU A 134 -2.12 -13.26 9.29
N VAL A 135 -3.19 -13.19 8.49
CA VAL A 135 -4.21 -14.26 8.45
C VAL A 135 -3.69 -15.51 7.74
N ASP A 136 -2.84 -15.36 6.72
CA ASP A 136 -2.22 -16.48 6.01
C ASP A 136 -1.29 -17.29 6.94
N GLU A 137 -0.57 -16.62 7.85
CA GLU A 137 0.21 -17.28 8.89
C GLU A 137 -0.65 -18.14 9.83
N ILE A 138 -1.84 -17.64 10.21
CA ILE A 138 -2.82 -18.39 11.01
C ILE A 138 -3.31 -19.61 10.23
N ALA A 139 -3.64 -19.45 8.96
CA ALA A 139 -4.07 -20.54 8.08
C ALA A 139 -3.00 -21.64 7.93
N ALA A 140 -1.72 -21.26 7.86
CA ALA A 140 -0.59 -22.17 7.71
C ALA A 140 -0.17 -22.86 9.03
N SER A 141 -0.53 -22.29 10.19
CA SER A 141 -0.09 -22.77 11.50
C SER A 141 -0.79 -24.09 11.90
N LYS A 142 -0.02 -25.18 12.00
CA LYS A 142 -0.52 -26.48 12.51
C LYS A 142 -0.94 -26.45 13.99
N LYS A 143 -0.58 -25.41 14.74
CA LYS A 143 -0.94 -25.25 16.16
C LYS A 143 -2.33 -24.65 16.35
N THR A 144 -2.88 -24.07 15.29
CA THR A 144 -4.17 -23.38 15.28
C THR A 144 -5.30 -24.41 15.12
N GLU A 145 -6.42 -24.16 15.81
CA GLU A 145 -7.59 -25.05 15.75
C GLU A 145 -8.10 -25.20 14.31
N ALA A 146 -8.68 -26.36 13.98
CA ALA A 146 -9.10 -26.66 12.61
C ALA A 146 -10.14 -25.67 12.08
N VAL A 147 -11.08 -25.25 12.93
CA VAL A 147 -12.13 -24.28 12.58
C VAL A 147 -11.54 -22.90 12.34
N GLU A 148 -10.65 -22.44 13.24
CA GLU A 148 -9.97 -21.15 13.12
C GLU A 148 -9.10 -21.09 11.86
N ARG A 149 -8.41 -22.20 11.51
CA ARG A 149 -7.69 -22.31 10.24
C ARG A 149 -8.59 -22.19 9.03
N GLN A 150 -9.77 -22.84 9.03
CA GLN A 150 -10.72 -22.73 7.92
C GLN A 150 -11.22 -21.30 7.73
N VAL A 151 -11.53 -20.60 8.83
CA VAL A 151 -11.89 -19.18 8.80
C VAL A 151 -10.74 -18.34 8.22
N ALA A 152 -9.51 -18.56 8.70
CA ALA A 152 -8.34 -17.84 8.20
C ALA A 152 -8.11 -18.08 6.70
N MET A 153 -8.21 -19.34 6.23
CA MET A 153 -8.08 -19.67 4.81
C MET A 153 -9.11 -18.93 3.94
N GLU A 154 -10.35 -18.85 4.40
CA GLU A 154 -11.43 -18.17 3.68
C GLU A 154 -11.19 -16.65 3.62
N ILE A 155 -10.80 -16.03 4.74
CA ILE A 155 -10.44 -14.60 4.80
C ILE A 155 -9.25 -14.29 3.87
N THR A 156 -8.25 -15.17 3.83
CA THR A 156 -7.11 -15.02 2.91
C THR A 156 -7.55 -15.06 1.44
N GLN A 157 -8.53 -15.90 1.08
CA GLN A 157 -9.09 -15.90 -0.28
C GLN A 157 -9.81 -14.58 -0.58
N TRP A 158 -10.61 -14.07 0.36
CA TRP A 158 -11.35 -12.82 0.19
C TRP A 158 -10.42 -11.63 -0.02
N LEU A 159 -9.39 -11.50 0.82
CA LEU A 159 -8.37 -10.46 0.69
C LEU A 159 -7.57 -10.61 -0.61
N SER A 160 -7.29 -11.85 -1.03
CA SER A 160 -6.59 -12.10 -2.30
C SER A 160 -7.41 -11.63 -3.50
N LEU A 161 -8.71 -11.95 -3.54
CA LEU A 161 -9.58 -11.50 -4.61
C LEU A 161 -9.71 -9.98 -4.62
N TRP A 162 -9.95 -9.37 -3.45
CA TRP A 162 -10.06 -7.91 -3.36
C TRP A 162 -8.77 -7.20 -3.77
N LEU A 163 -7.59 -7.73 -3.42
CA LEU A 163 -6.29 -7.17 -3.82
C LEU A 163 -6.00 -7.30 -5.32
N GLN A 164 -6.59 -8.29 -6.01
CA GLN A 164 -6.41 -8.52 -7.43
C GLN A 164 -7.44 -7.77 -8.27
N THR A 165 -8.72 -7.90 -7.92
CA THR A 165 -9.88 -7.38 -8.65
C THR A 165 -10.95 -6.86 -7.66
N PRO A 166 -10.72 -5.70 -7.02
CA PRO A 166 -11.61 -5.18 -5.97
C PRO A 166 -13.03 -4.89 -6.49
N GLU A 167 -13.18 -4.53 -7.76
CA GLU A 167 -14.48 -4.26 -8.38
C GLU A 167 -15.40 -5.49 -8.44
N LEU A 168 -14.83 -6.70 -8.47
CA LEU A 168 -15.57 -7.95 -8.57
C LEU A 168 -15.90 -8.56 -7.21
N PHE A 169 -15.35 -8.01 -6.12
CA PHE A 169 -15.43 -8.61 -4.80
C PHE A 169 -16.88 -8.81 -4.32
N GLU A 170 -17.74 -7.77 -4.44
CA GLU A 170 -19.13 -7.86 -3.98
C GLU A 170 -19.97 -8.87 -4.76
N SER A 171 -19.76 -8.98 -6.07
CA SER A 171 -20.46 -9.98 -6.89
C SER A 171 -19.97 -11.39 -6.56
N TRP A 172 -18.67 -11.56 -6.38
CA TRP A 172 -18.10 -12.84 -6.03
C TRP A 172 -18.50 -13.31 -4.63
N ILE A 173 -18.49 -12.43 -3.62
CA ILE A 173 -18.81 -12.82 -2.24
C ILE A 173 -20.27 -13.24 -2.11
N ALA A 174 -21.18 -12.60 -2.85
CA ALA A 174 -22.59 -12.98 -2.90
C ALA A 174 -22.75 -14.42 -3.39
N ILE A 175 -22.05 -14.79 -4.47
CA ILE A 175 -22.06 -16.17 -5.01
C ILE A 175 -21.37 -17.13 -4.02
N ARG A 176 -20.21 -16.74 -3.47
CA ARG A 176 -19.42 -17.57 -2.56
C ARG A 176 -20.20 -17.95 -1.30
N GLN A 177 -20.96 -17.02 -0.72
CA GLN A 177 -21.78 -17.27 0.47
C GLN A 177 -22.98 -18.18 0.20
N ASP A 178 -23.41 -18.28 -1.06
CA ASP A 178 -24.53 -19.12 -1.43
C ASP A 178 -24.15 -20.57 -1.76
N THR A 179 -22.86 -20.89 -1.88
CA THR A 179 -22.44 -22.25 -2.20
C THR A 179 -22.70 -23.24 -1.06
N PRO A 180 -22.99 -24.52 -1.36
CA PRO A 180 -23.19 -25.54 -0.33
C PRO A 180 -21.99 -25.67 0.60
N GLU A 181 -20.77 -25.65 0.05
CA GLU A 181 -19.54 -25.80 0.83
C GLU A 181 -19.37 -24.65 1.83
N PHE A 182 -19.76 -23.42 1.45
CA PHE A 182 -19.72 -22.29 2.38
C PHE A 182 -20.69 -22.49 3.55
N LYS A 183 -21.93 -22.85 3.24
CA LYS A 183 -23.00 -23.03 4.23
C LYS A 183 -22.70 -24.18 5.18
N GLU A 184 -22.12 -25.27 4.68
CA GLU A 184 -21.70 -26.41 5.49
C GLU A 184 -20.55 -26.06 6.45
N LEU A 185 -19.56 -25.28 5.99
CA LEU A 185 -18.39 -24.94 6.79
C LEU A 185 -18.64 -23.79 7.78
N PHE A 186 -19.44 -22.80 7.37
CA PHE A 186 -19.51 -21.50 8.07
C PHE A 186 -20.93 -21.05 8.44
N GLY A 187 -21.97 -21.70 7.93
CA GLY A 187 -23.36 -21.29 8.14
C GLY A 187 -23.71 -19.96 7.44
N ASP A 188 -24.74 -19.28 7.94
CA ASP A 188 -25.11 -17.94 7.45
C ASP A 188 -24.42 -16.85 8.27
N ILE A 189 -23.62 -16.05 7.60
CA ILE A 189 -22.86 -14.94 8.20
C ILE A 189 -23.40 -13.57 7.79
N ARG A 190 -24.49 -13.51 7.01
CA ARG A 190 -25.14 -12.24 6.66
C ARG A 190 -25.72 -11.60 7.93
N PRO A 191 -25.74 -10.26 8.03
CA PRO A 191 -26.50 -9.61 9.10
C PRO A 191 -27.98 -9.95 8.94
N GLU A 192 -28.64 -10.30 10.03
CA GLU A 192 -30.11 -10.30 10.09
C GLU A 192 -30.58 -8.88 9.73
N LEU A 193 -31.51 -8.80 8.78
CA LEU A 193 -32.08 -7.53 8.29
C LEU A 193 -32.87 -6.81 9.37
#